data_AF-A0A7H4LUU2-F1
#
_entry.id   AF-A0A7H4LUU2-F1
#
_cell.length_a   1.000
_cell.length_b   1.000
_cell.length_c   1.000
_cell.angle_alpha   90.00
_cell.angle_beta   90.00
_cell.angle_gamma   90.00
#
_symmetry.space_group_name_H-M   'P 1'
#
loop_
_entity.id
_entity.type
_entity.pdbx_description
1 polymer ?
#
loop_
_entity_poly.entity_id
_entity_poly.type
_entity_poly.pdbx_seq_one_letter_code
_entity_poly.pdbx_strand_id
1 'polypeptide(L)'
;MLIDKSLSIKDGLLLHKNIEPLCDTHIEELREIERLDVTGFTEADVRAEIIDPIVRILGYKKNQFSSVDREKHISFLGKKSKYIDYAFTLWKENFWLIEAKKPLKGECFGYDELSQATEYSIHPEISAVIIVLCDGLKIEVFDREENVEKPVLAFKVKELVNNFDSLRMILEPMQIWFFYKRRVIKSIDKAFEVEFNLHRVNEFKELVENRLNEKRGQILINYQSTDFTGKDTSLKLEQKSIDDIIDGYFFFNQSAPTMNAMNKVLVDFCTQKSAFPVINKIFPEEFRGVNDSFYSNALSFLIQLERSTERLNYVPSWLSTGIDVSVCSLIEHLIKYLLTYFDGDDARKVILLASSVYKRIYKILAVLNPGVNYSSELRHLLTRYNESEFSWGQILSSPQNNLLNEINNLSILATDKFVKNFTVGQGRFNIELAKQHLKALWSLEINLLKKNPRYLQLLQEKDLGELYPTECSSVIYDNLGHTCLCVIKQHKRWMDYVLNNHKTEICKLEKYGSWAAKQLMESEVMLDAGIICKAEPSNRFFFGDDEVQKELCLLYGYH
;
A
#
# COMPACT_ATOMS: atom_id res chain seq x y z
N MET A 1 12.94 22.59 15.27
CA MET A 1 12.51 21.37 14.56
C MET A 1 11.00 21.25 14.76
N LEU A 2 10.23 21.28 13.67
CA LEU A 2 8.76 21.36 13.67
C LEU A 2 8.11 20.05 14.11
N ILE A 3 8.33 19.69 15.36
CA ILE A 3 7.41 18.89 16.15
C ILE A 3 7.14 19.79 17.33
N ASP A 4 5.92 20.29 17.44
CA ASP A 4 5.49 20.93 18.66
C ASP A 4 5.79 19.96 19.81
N LYS A 5 6.67 20.34 20.74
CA LYS A 5 7.16 19.44 21.81
C LYS A 5 6.02 18.94 22.71
N SER A 6 4.83 19.54 22.59
CA SER A 6 3.61 19.11 23.26
C SER A 6 2.93 17.89 22.61
N LEU A 7 3.23 17.56 21.34
CA LEU A 7 2.56 16.47 20.64
C LEU A 7 3.12 15.10 21.04
N SER A 8 2.23 14.12 21.19
CA SER A 8 2.63 12.73 21.36
C SER A 8 3.31 12.22 20.07
N ILE A 9 4.08 11.14 20.17
CA ILE A 9 4.68 10.49 18.98
C ILE A 9 3.60 10.12 17.95
N LYS A 10 2.43 9.67 18.43
CA LYS A 10 1.30 9.31 17.58
C LYS A 10 0.77 10.52 16.80
N ASP A 11 0.56 11.64 17.48
CA ASP A 11 0.10 12.87 16.83
C ASP A 11 1.15 13.40 15.86
N GLY A 12 2.43 13.30 16.24
CA GLY A 12 3.56 13.61 15.37
C GLY A 12 3.49 12.83 14.04
N LEU A 13 3.29 11.52 14.08
CA LEU A 13 3.21 10.66 12.89
C LEU A 13 1.94 10.86 12.06
N LEU A 14 0.82 11.27 12.67
CA LEU A 14 -0.44 11.55 11.96
C LEU A 14 -0.50 12.96 11.36
N LEU A 15 0.22 13.90 11.96
CA LEU A 15 0.18 15.31 11.62
C LEU A 15 1.45 15.78 10.93
N HIS A 16 2.35 14.89 10.52
CA HIS A 16 3.52 15.25 9.71
C HIS A 16 3.72 14.24 8.60
N LYS A 17 4.46 14.67 7.58
CA LYS A 17 4.93 13.78 6.52
C LYS A 17 6.44 13.69 6.53
N ASN A 18 6.95 12.54 6.13
CA ASN A 18 8.34 12.46 5.73
C ASN A 18 8.54 13.22 4.42
N ILE A 19 9.73 13.77 4.22
CA ILE A 19 10.12 14.39 2.95
C ILE A 19 10.90 13.38 2.12
N GLU A 20 10.58 13.25 0.84
CA GLU A 20 11.35 12.40 -0.07
C GLU A 20 12.71 13.05 -0.37
N PRO A 21 13.79 12.28 -0.59
CA PRO A 21 15.08 12.86 -1.01
C PRO A 21 14.93 13.66 -2.30
N LEU A 22 15.64 14.80 -2.39
CA LEU A 22 15.71 15.56 -3.64
C LEU A 22 16.42 14.74 -4.72
N CYS A 23 15.95 14.85 -5.97
CA CYS A 23 16.68 14.30 -7.11
C CYS A 23 17.87 15.18 -7.48
N ASP A 24 18.88 14.58 -8.12
CA ASP A 24 20.13 15.26 -8.48
C ASP A 24 19.92 16.52 -9.32
N THR A 25 18.89 16.53 -10.18
CA THR A 25 18.55 17.70 -11.02
C THR A 25 18.08 18.87 -10.17
N HIS A 26 17.27 18.63 -9.14
CA HIS A 26 16.84 19.69 -8.23
C HIS A 26 18.01 20.17 -7.37
N ILE A 27 18.89 19.27 -6.92
CA ILE A 27 20.08 19.64 -6.15
C ILE A 27 20.99 20.56 -6.97
N GLU A 28 21.24 20.25 -8.25
CA GLU A 28 22.08 21.11 -9.08
C GLU A 28 21.42 22.46 -9.36
N GLU A 29 20.09 22.50 -9.58
CA GLU A 29 19.36 23.76 -9.73
C GLU A 29 19.50 24.65 -8.47
N LEU A 30 19.40 24.07 -7.27
CA LEU A 30 19.63 24.81 -6.02
C LEU A 30 21.08 25.33 -5.90
N ARG A 31 22.07 24.56 -6.38
CA ARG A 31 23.47 25.01 -6.41
C ARG A 31 23.71 26.14 -7.39
N GLU A 32 23.02 26.14 -8.53
CA GLU A 32 23.09 27.27 -9.47
C GLU A 32 22.58 28.55 -8.80
N ILE A 33 21.50 28.48 -8.03
CA ILE A 33 20.99 29.61 -7.23
C ILE A 33 22.03 30.10 -6.21
N GLU A 34 22.70 29.19 -5.49
CA GLU A 34 23.76 29.55 -4.53
C GLU A 34 24.93 30.32 -5.16
N ARG A 35 25.19 30.08 -6.45
CA ARG A 35 26.29 30.68 -7.22
C ARG A 35 25.95 32.05 -7.82
N LEU A 36 24.68 32.45 -7.83
CA LEU A 36 24.26 33.71 -8.43
C LEU A 36 24.90 34.92 -7.73
N ASP A 37 25.46 35.83 -8.53
CA ASP A 37 25.80 37.16 -8.05
C ASP A 37 24.57 38.06 -8.14
N VAL A 38 23.89 38.23 -7.01
CA VAL A 38 22.66 39.04 -6.93
C VAL A 38 22.94 40.55 -6.88
N THR A 39 24.20 40.97 -7.02
CA THR A 39 24.56 42.39 -7.01
C THR A 39 23.87 43.12 -8.17
N GLY A 40 22.97 44.04 -7.85
CA GLY A 40 22.21 44.80 -8.85
C GLY A 40 20.89 44.17 -9.28
N PHE A 41 20.50 43.03 -8.70
CA PHE A 41 19.20 42.43 -8.95
C PHE A 41 18.07 43.38 -8.55
N THR A 42 17.07 43.48 -9.41
CA THR A 42 15.77 44.05 -9.09
C THR A 42 14.92 43.01 -8.35
N GLU A 43 13.80 43.46 -7.77
CA GLU A 43 12.82 42.55 -7.17
C GLU A 43 12.26 41.53 -8.20
N ALA A 44 12.14 41.94 -9.46
CA ALA A 44 11.73 41.05 -10.54
C ALA A 44 12.77 39.98 -10.87
N ASP A 45 14.06 40.31 -10.76
CA ASP A 45 15.14 39.34 -10.97
C ASP A 45 15.20 38.32 -9.82
N VAL A 46 15.05 38.78 -8.57
CA VAL A 46 14.92 37.88 -7.40
C VAL A 46 13.72 36.95 -7.56
N ARG A 47 12.59 37.48 -8.06
CA ARG A 47 11.38 36.69 -8.35
C ARG A 47 11.65 35.57 -9.37
N ALA A 48 12.23 35.92 -10.51
CA ALA A 48 12.41 34.99 -11.63
C ALA A 48 13.57 34.00 -11.44
N GLU A 49 14.71 34.44 -10.93
CA GLU A 49 15.95 33.65 -10.90
C GLU A 49 16.13 32.85 -9.60
N ILE A 50 15.40 33.21 -8.53
CA ILE A 50 15.58 32.61 -7.20
C ILE A 50 14.27 32.00 -6.70
N ILE A 51 13.22 32.81 -6.59
CA ILE A 51 11.96 32.36 -5.97
C ILE A 51 11.23 31.35 -6.86
N ASP A 52 11.10 31.62 -8.16
CA ASP A 52 10.43 30.73 -9.11
C ASP A 52 11.02 29.30 -9.13
N PRO A 53 12.36 29.11 -9.24
CA PRO A 53 13.02 27.82 -9.05
C PRO A 53 12.70 27.13 -7.73
N ILE A 54 12.83 27.83 -6.60
CA ILE A 54 12.56 27.29 -5.26
C ILE A 54 11.12 26.78 -5.17
N VAL A 55 10.16 27.59 -5.62
CA VAL A 55 8.73 27.27 -5.63
C VAL A 55 8.44 26.04 -6.48
N ARG A 56 9.08 25.93 -7.65
CA ARG A 56 8.94 24.77 -8.52
C ARG A 56 9.47 23.51 -7.85
N ILE A 57 10.65 23.57 -7.23
CA ILE A 57 11.28 22.43 -6.55
C ILE A 57 10.46 22.02 -5.31
N LEU A 58 9.82 22.97 -4.62
CA LEU A 58 8.87 22.70 -3.53
C LEU A 58 7.60 21.95 -4.01
N GLY A 59 7.38 21.82 -5.32
CA GLY A 59 6.25 21.06 -5.89
C GLY A 59 4.99 21.89 -6.15
N TYR A 60 5.13 23.22 -6.28
CA TYR A 60 4.03 24.09 -6.66
C TYR A 60 4.02 24.38 -8.16
N LYS A 61 2.84 24.30 -8.78
CA LYS A 61 2.66 24.57 -10.21
C LYS A 61 1.27 25.11 -10.50
N LYS A 62 1.19 26.15 -11.34
CA LYS A 62 -0.08 26.78 -11.74
C LYS A 62 -1.06 25.74 -12.31
N ASN A 63 -2.33 25.84 -11.90
CA ASN A 63 -3.43 24.96 -12.30
C ASN A 63 -3.29 23.49 -11.85
N GLN A 64 -2.42 23.22 -10.88
CA GLN A 64 -2.37 21.92 -10.20
C GLN A 64 -3.00 22.01 -8.81
N PHE A 65 -3.04 20.88 -8.13
CA PHE A 65 -3.51 20.76 -6.75
C PHE A 65 -2.85 21.75 -5.78
N SER A 66 -1.53 21.90 -5.91
CA SER A 66 -0.68 22.91 -5.29
C SER A 66 -0.43 24.02 -6.31
N SER A 67 -1.30 25.02 -6.35
CA SER A 67 -1.21 26.11 -7.34
C SER A 67 -0.53 27.34 -6.76
N VAL A 68 0.00 28.16 -7.65
CA VAL A 68 0.63 29.45 -7.35
C VAL A 68 -0.12 30.52 -8.11
N ASP A 69 -0.67 31.49 -7.40
CA ASP A 69 -1.23 32.70 -7.98
C ASP A 69 -0.20 33.82 -7.84
N ARG A 70 0.33 34.28 -8.97
CA ARG A 70 1.24 35.43 -9.03
C ARG A 70 0.44 36.71 -9.11
N GLU A 71 0.94 37.78 -8.48
CA GLU A 71 0.38 39.13 -8.57
C GLU A 71 -1.10 39.21 -8.19
N LYS A 72 -1.51 38.49 -7.13
CA LYS A 72 -2.91 38.45 -6.70
C LYS A 72 -3.38 39.85 -6.27
N HIS A 73 -4.46 40.32 -6.89
CA HIS A 73 -5.07 41.60 -6.55
C HIS A 73 -5.87 41.50 -5.26
N ILE A 74 -5.55 42.35 -4.29
CA ILE A 74 -6.39 42.54 -3.10
C ILE A 74 -6.76 44.01 -2.92
N SER A 75 -7.98 44.24 -2.42
CA SER A 75 -8.50 45.59 -2.22
C SER A 75 -8.80 45.84 -0.74
N PHE A 76 -8.16 46.86 -0.19
CA PHE A 76 -8.53 47.38 1.12
C PHE A 76 -9.48 48.57 0.93
N LEU A 77 -10.63 48.51 1.61
CA LEU A 77 -11.62 49.60 1.63
C LEU A 77 -12.06 50.05 0.22
N GLY A 78 -12.03 49.15 -0.77
CA GLY A 78 -12.49 49.38 -2.14
C GLY A 78 -11.72 50.43 -2.96
N LYS A 79 -10.52 50.87 -2.54
CA LYS A 79 -9.86 52.04 -3.17
C LYS A 79 -8.39 51.90 -3.55
N LYS A 80 -7.66 50.88 -3.10
CA LYS A 80 -6.28 50.60 -3.55
C LYS A 80 -6.07 49.10 -3.76
N SER A 81 -5.79 48.73 -5.01
CA SER A 81 -5.29 47.40 -5.37
C SER A 81 -3.83 47.30 -4.92
N LYS A 82 -3.53 46.46 -3.94
CA LYS A 82 -2.15 46.05 -3.63
C LYS A 82 -1.87 44.71 -4.32
N TYR A 83 -0.63 44.51 -4.75
CA TYR A 83 -0.17 43.31 -5.45
C TYR A 83 0.69 42.49 -4.50
N ILE A 84 0.49 41.18 -4.51
CA ILE A 84 1.32 40.23 -3.78
C ILE A 84 2.04 39.36 -4.79
N ASP A 85 3.33 39.18 -4.59
CA ASP A 85 4.20 38.50 -5.54
C ASP A 85 3.77 37.06 -5.77
N TYR A 86 3.50 36.33 -4.68
CA TYR A 86 2.91 35.01 -4.77
C TYR A 86 1.98 34.71 -3.60
N ALA A 87 0.82 34.16 -3.94
CA ALA A 87 -0.08 33.51 -3.01
C ALA A 87 -0.17 32.02 -3.37
N PHE A 88 0.21 31.15 -2.43
CA PHE A 88 0.24 29.71 -2.65
C PHE A 88 -1.06 29.09 -2.20
N THR A 89 -1.75 28.43 -3.14
CA THR A 89 -2.98 27.72 -2.85
C THR A 89 -2.77 26.23 -2.79
N LEU A 90 -3.35 25.62 -1.76
CA LEU A 90 -3.64 24.19 -1.75
C LEU A 90 -5.17 24.10 -1.82
N TRP A 91 -5.75 23.37 -2.78
CA TRP A 91 -7.22 23.30 -2.87
C TRP A 91 -7.96 24.66 -2.94
N LYS A 92 -7.33 25.71 -3.49
CA LYS A 92 -7.88 27.08 -3.64
C LYS A 92 -7.97 27.93 -2.36
N GLU A 93 -7.39 27.48 -1.25
CA GLU A 93 -7.18 28.31 -0.05
C GLU A 93 -5.70 28.74 0.04
N ASN A 94 -5.46 30.01 0.37
CA ASN A 94 -4.14 30.59 0.48
C ASN A 94 -3.54 30.23 1.85
N PHE A 95 -2.45 29.46 1.87
CA PHE A 95 -1.87 28.97 3.15
C PHE A 95 -0.64 29.74 3.60
N TRP A 96 0.18 30.15 2.63
CA TRP A 96 1.39 30.92 2.86
C TRP A 96 1.63 31.87 1.70
N LEU A 97 2.46 32.89 1.95
CA LEU A 97 2.86 33.86 0.95
C LEU A 97 4.37 34.06 0.98
N ILE A 98 4.93 34.50 -0.15
CA ILE A 98 6.30 35.01 -0.22
C ILE A 98 6.27 36.44 -0.75
N GLU A 99 7.02 37.30 -0.08
CA GLU A 99 7.26 38.68 -0.50
C GLU A 99 8.70 38.79 -0.98
N ALA A 100 8.90 39.18 -2.24
CA ALA A 100 10.21 39.44 -2.78
C ALA A 100 10.66 40.85 -2.39
N LYS A 101 11.97 41.01 -2.15
CA LYS A 101 12.61 42.33 -2.01
C LYS A 101 13.85 42.39 -2.87
N LYS A 102 14.28 43.60 -3.20
CA LYS A 102 15.63 43.82 -3.73
C LYS A 102 16.68 43.44 -2.67
N PRO A 103 17.88 42.97 -3.04
CA PRO A 103 18.93 42.62 -2.08
C PRO A 103 19.21 43.75 -1.08
N LEU A 104 18.98 43.48 0.22
CA LEU A 104 19.15 44.47 1.28
C LEU A 104 20.49 44.28 1.99
N LYS A 105 21.11 45.41 2.38
CA LYS A 105 22.31 45.40 3.22
C LYS A 105 21.89 45.16 4.68
N GLY A 106 22.03 43.92 5.16
CA GLY A 106 21.71 43.53 6.54
C GLY A 106 21.57 42.03 6.69
N GLU A 107 21.85 41.51 7.88
CA GLU A 107 21.76 40.09 8.20
C GLU A 107 20.29 39.60 8.34
N CYS A 108 19.36 40.49 8.71
CA CYS A 108 17.94 40.18 8.87
C CYS A 108 17.01 41.19 8.17
N PHE A 109 15.75 40.82 7.94
CA PHE A 109 14.74 41.77 7.45
C PHE A 109 14.31 42.75 8.54
N GLY A 110 13.91 43.95 8.13
CA GLY A 110 13.45 45.01 9.02
C GLY A 110 11.94 44.95 9.27
N TYR A 111 11.49 45.86 10.14
CA TYR A 111 10.07 46.02 10.45
C TYR A 111 9.24 46.37 9.22
N ASP A 112 9.74 47.26 8.34
CA ASP A 112 8.98 47.75 7.20
C ASP A 112 8.65 46.62 6.22
N GLU A 113 9.63 45.75 5.91
CA GLU A 113 9.42 44.61 5.03
C GLU A 113 8.45 43.59 5.63
N LEU A 114 8.62 43.25 6.92
CA LEU A 114 7.74 42.29 7.59
C LEU A 114 6.33 42.83 7.79
N SER A 115 6.19 44.12 8.13
CA SER A 115 4.89 44.78 8.32
C SER A 115 4.08 44.76 7.03
N GLN A 116 4.72 44.97 5.88
CA GLN A 116 4.04 44.90 4.57
C GLN A 116 3.51 43.48 4.31
N ALA A 117 4.35 42.46 4.44
CA ALA A 117 3.95 41.06 4.23
C ALA A 117 2.89 40.60 5.24
N THR A 118 2.97 41.11 6.49
CA THR A 118 1.96 40.83 7.53
C THR A 118 0.61 41.43 7.17
N GLU A 119 0.55 42.67 6.65
CA GLU A 119 -0.69 43.30 6.19
C GLU A 119 -1.37 42.47 5.08
N TYR A 120 -0.58 41.89 4.17
CA TYR A 120 -1.09 40.98 3.15
C TYR A 120 -1.64 39.68 3.73
N SER A 121 -0.91 39.09 4.68
CA SER A 121 -1.27 37.82 5.30
C SER A 121 -2.63 37.86 6.02
N ILE A 122 -3.01 39.01 6.61
CA ILE A 122 -4.26 39.17 7.37
C ILE A 122 -5.49 39.40 6.49
N HIS A 123 -5.30 39.73 5.21
CA HIS A 123 -6.42 40.03 4.32
C HIS A 123 -7.27 38.77 4.10
N PRO A 124 -8.62 38.80 4.23
CA PRO A 124 -9.46 37.60 4.19
C PRO A 124 -9.34 36.75 2.92
N GLU A 125 -9.06 37.37 1.77
CA GLU A 125 -8.83 36.65 0.49
C GLU A 125 -7.48 35.91 0.43
N ILE A 126 -6.59 36.15 1.40
CA ILE A 126 -5.28 35.51 1.54
C ILE A 126 -5.24 34.71 2.82
N SER A 127 -5.42 35.32 3.98
CA SER A 127 -5.48 34.62 5.27
C SER A 127 -4.29 33.67 5.48
N ALA A 128 -3.12 34.04 4.95
CA ALA A 128 -1.90 33.26 5.05
C ALA A 128 -1.37 33.30 6.49
N VAL A 129 -0.92 32.15 6.99
CA VAL A 129 -0.38 32.03 8.35
C VAL A 129 1.14 32.08 8.32
N ILE A 130 1.74 31.45 7.30
CA ILE A 130 3.18 31.47 7.09
C ILE A 130 3.55 32.59 6.14
N ILE A 131 4.54 33.38 6.54
CA ILE A 131 5.08 34.51 5.78
C ILE A 131 6.53 34.19 5.44
N VAL A 132 6.89 34.29 4.17
CA VAL A 132 8.27 34.12 3.71
C VAL A 132 8.76 35.44 3.13
N LEU A 133 9.94 35.88 3.55
CA LEU A 133 10.64 37.03 2.98
C LEU A 133 11.89 36.53 2.26
N CYS A 134 12.13 37.02 1.04
CA CYS A 134 13.32 36.68 0.26
C CYS A 134 13.83 37.92 -0.49
N ASP A 135 15.12 38.23 -0.35
CA ASP A 135 15.78 39.33 -1.04
C ASP A 135 16.89 38.86 -2.00
N GLY A 136 16.98 37.55 -2.23
CA GLY A 136 18.03 36.91 -3.00
C GLY A 136 19.36 36.69 -2.25
N LEU A 137 19.57 37.34 -1.09
CA LEU A 137 20.71 37.07 -0.21
C LEU A 137 20.34 36.19 0.98
N LYS A 138 19.11 36.35 1.49
CA LYS A 138 18.58 35.63 2.66
C LYS A 138 17.12 35.27 2.48
N ILE A 139 16.72 34.21 3.19
CA ILE A 139 15.35 33.74 3.31
C ILE A 139 14.99 33.70 4.79
N GLU A 140 13.85 34.29 5.14
CA GLU A 140 13.28 34.21 6.50
C GLU A 140 11.83 33.76 6.43
N VAL A 141 11.47 32.79 7.28
CA VAL A 141 10.12 32.21 7.37
C VAL A 141 9.56 32.50 8.75
N PHE A 142 8.38 33.11 8.81
CA PHE A 142 7.68 33.47 10.03
C PHE A 142 6.35 32.73 10.13
N ASP A 143 5.98 32.34 11.35
CA ASP A 143 4.62 31.91 11.68
C ASP A 143 3.92 33.07 12.38
N ARG A 144 2.97 33.70 11.68
CA ARG A 144 2.27 34.90 12.15
C ARG A 144 1.55 34.68 13.47
N GLU A 145 1.07 33.46 13.74
CA GLU A 145 0.29 33.16 14.93
C GLU A 145 1.15 32.75 16.13
N GLU A 146 2.40 32.32 15.87
CA GLU A 146 3.33 31.88 16.92
C GLU A 146 4.32 32.97 17.32
N ASN A 147 5.09 33.50 16.35
CA ASN A 147 6.11 34.51 16.62
C ASN A 147 6.46 35.32 15.36
N VAL A 148 6.32 36.64 15.43
CA VAL A 148 6.71 37.59 14.36
C VAL A 148 7.98 38.39 14.68
N GLU A 149 8.55 38.24 15.87
CA GLU A 149 9.84 38.85 16.21
C GLU A 149 11.02 37.97 15.80
N LYS A 150 10.83 36.65 15.81
CA LYS A 150 11.85 35.67 15.47
C LYS A 150 11.35 34.74 14.36
N PRO A 151 12.10 34.62 13.25
CA PRO A 151 11.74 33.67 12.21
C PRO A 151 11.86 32.23 12.74
N VAL A 152 10.95 31.37 12.28
CA VAL A 152 10.97 29.91 12.50
C VAL A 152 12.14 29.28 11.77
N LEU A 153 12.52 29.85 10.62
CA LEU A 153 13.66 29.45 9.80
C LEU A 153 14.28 30.69 9.16
N ALA A 154 15.60 30.84 9.28
CA ALA A 154 16.36 31.91 8.63
C ALA A 154 17.72 31.38 8.16
N PHE A 155 18.07 31.64 6.91
CA PHE A 155 19.37 31.25 6.35
C PHE A 155 19.74 32.11 5.14
N LYS A 156 21.03 32.09 4.77
CA LYS A 156 21.53 32.79 3.58
C LYS A 156 21.29 31.95 2.34
N VAL A 157 20.94 32.56 1.21
CA VAL A 157 20.71 31.86 -0.07
C VAL A 157 21.96 31.09 -0.51
N LYS A 158 23.17 31.50 -0.10
CA LYS A 158 24.42 30.74 -0.33
C LYS A 158 24.51 29.39 0.40
N GLU A 159 23.59 29.11 1.31
CA GLU A 159 23.49 27.87 2.08
C GLU A 159 22.16 27.15 1.77
N LEU A 160 21.53 27.48 0.64
CA LEU A 160 20.20 26.99 0.25
C LEU A 160 20.16 25.48 0.20
N VAL A 161 21.12 24.80 -0.43
CA VAL A 161 21.15 23.34 -0.57
C VAL A 161 21.14 22.66 0.79
N ASN A 162 21.95 23.16 1.74
CA ASN A 162 22.05 22.59 3.08
C ASN A 162 20.80 22.82 3.94
N ASN A 163 20.06 23.91 3.68
CA ASN A 163 18.89 24.28 4.45
C ASN A 163 17.56 23.96 3.75
N PHE A 164 17.59 23.48 2.51
CA PHE A 164 16.40 23.32 1.69
C PHE A 164 15.41 22.32 2.28
N ASP A 165 15.89 21.22 2.86
CA ASP A 165 15.02 20.26 3.52
C ASP A 165 14.29 20.86 4.74
N SER A 166 14.92 21.80 5.45
CA SER A 166 14.24 22.56 6.52
C SER A 166 13.13 23.45 5.96
N LEU A 167 13.35 24.05 4.79
CA LEU A 167 12.33 24.82 4.07
C LEU A 167 11.18 23.93 3.61
N ARG A 168 11.49 22.76 3.04
CA ARG A 168 10.50 21.76 2.59
C ARG A 168 9.64 21.24 3.71
N MET A 169 10.22 20.96 4.89
CA MET A 169 9.48 20.55 6.08
C MET A 169 8.39 21.54 6.51
N ILE A 170 8.50 22.81 6.11
CA ILE A 170 7.50 23.84 6.38
C ILE A 170 6.58 24.04 5.17
N LEU A 171 7.17 24.26 3.99
CA LEU A 171 6.50 24.84 2.84
C LEU A 171 6.07 23.83 1.78
N GLU A 172 6.51 22.58 1.81
CA GLU A 172 6.07 21.59 0.82
C GLU A 172 4.53 21.39 0.92
N PRO A 173 3.79 21.21 -0.20
CA PRO A 173 2.33 21.19 -0.20
C PRO A 173 1.68 20.27 0.85
N MET A 174 2.21 19.07 1.05
CA MET A 174 1.71 18.15 2.06
C MET A 174 1.99 18.66 3.48
N GLN A 175 3.16 19.24 3.73
CA GLN A 175 3.53 19.77 5.05
C GLN A 175 2.62 20.91 5.46
N ILE A 176 2.32 21.83 4.53
CA ILE A 176 1.37 22.92 4.72
C ILE A 176 -0.04 22.40 4.99
N TRP A 177 -0.48 21.36 4.27
CA TRP A 177 -1.78 20.76 4.52
C TRP A 177 -1.92 20.23 5.95
N PHE A 178 -0.90 19.52 6.43
CA PHE A 178 -0.88 19.00 7.79
C PHE A 178 -0.65 20.10 8.83
N PHE A 179 0.07 21.17 8.49
CA PHE A 179 0.22 22.37 9.34
C PHE A 179 -1.14 22.96 9.70
N TYR A 180 -2.05 23.05 8.74
CA TYR A 180 -3.40 23.53 9.00
C TYR A 180 -4.15 22.66 10.01
N LYS A 181 -4.02 21.32 9.91
CA LYS A 181 -4.63 20.40 10.89
C LYS A 181 -4.05 20.61 12.29
N ARG A 182 -2.73 20.80 12.41
CA ARG A 182 -2.06 21.14 13.68
C ARG A 182 -2.60 22.44 14.27
N ARG A 183 -2.82 23.46 13.44
CA ARG A 183 -3.39 24.75 13.85
C ARG A 183 -4.81 24.64 14.39
N VAL A 184 -5.66 23.83 13.77
CA VAL A 184 -7.01 23.57 14.28
C VAL A 184 -6.95 22.97 15.68
N ILE A 185 -6.06 22.01 15.92
CA ILE A 185 -5.87 21.40 17.25
C ILE A 185 -5.38 22.45 18.26
N LYS A 186 -4.33 23.21 17.94
CA LYS A 186 -3.84 24.31 18.79
C LYS A 186 -4.92 25.34 19.13
N SER A 187 -5.81 25.64 18.18
CA SER A 187 -6.91 26.58 18.38
C SER A 187 -7.96 26.04 19.34
N ILE A 188 -8.22 24.73 19.31
CA ILE A 188 -9.05 24.05 20.31
C ILE A 188 -8.39 24.17 21.68
N ASP A 189 -7.11 23.81 21.80
CA ASP A 189 -6.39 23.88 23.08
C ASP A 189 -6.48 25.29 23.67
N LYS A 190 -6.17 26.32 22.88
CA LYS A 190 -6.22 27.73 23.31
C LYS A 190 -7.64 28.19 23.71
N ALA A 191 -8.67 27.71 23.03
CA ALA A 191 -10.06 28.07 23.33
C ALA A 191 -10.55 27.46 24.65
N PHE A 192 -10.02 26.28 25.03
CA PHE A 192 -10.49 25.52 26.18
C PHE A 192 -9.52 25.51 27.37
N GLU A 193 -8.29 26.04 27.23
CA GLU A 193 -7.27 26.06 28.28
C GLU A 193 -7.75 26.69 29.60
N VAL A 194 -8.65 27.67 29.52
CA VAL A 194 -9.24 28.37 30.67
C VAL A 194 -10.73 28.09 30.86
N GLU A 195 -11.31 27.15 30.11
CA GLU A 195 -12.72 26.78 30.25
C GLU A 195 -12.94 26.00 31.56
N PHE A 196 -13.93 26.42 32.35
CA PHE A 196 -14.25 25.83 33.65
C PHE A 196 -15.57 25.04 33.63
N ASN A 197 -16.35 25.12 32.54
CA ASN A 197 -17.61 24.40 32.37
C ASN A 197 -17.44 23.18 31.47
N LEU A 198 -17.41 22.00 32.09
CA LEU A 198 -17.32 20.71 31.40
C LEU A 198 -18.47 20.45 30.42
N HIS A 199 -19.67 20.99 30.66
CA HIS A 199 -20.81 20.77 29.77
C HIS A 199 -20.57 21.38 28.39
N ARG A 200 -19.97 22.58 28.33
CA ARG A 200 -19.64 23.26 27.06
C ARG A 200 -18.62 22.50 26.23
N VAL A 201 -17.69 21.80 26.87
CA VAL A 201 -16.71 20.93 26.19
C VAL A 201 -17.44 19.80 25.45
N ASN A 202 -18.42 19.17 26.11
CA ASN A 202 -19.19 18.08 25.50
C ASN A 202 -20.09 18.60 24.36
N GLU A 203 -20.75 19.75 24.54
CA GLU A 203 -21.53 20.40 23.47
C GLU A 203 -20.65 20.73 22.26
N PHE A 204 -19.45 21.28 22.49
CA PHE A 204 -18.51 21.57 21.41
C PHE A 204 -18.01 20.32 20.70
N LYS A 205 -17.72 19.24 21.44
CA LYS A 205 -17.34 17.95 20.86
C LYS A 205 -18.40 17.44 19.89
N GLU A 206 -19.67 17.46 20.29
CA GLU A 206 -20.78 17.04 19.43
C GLU A 206 -20.89 17.93 18.18
N LEU A 207 -20.73 19.25 18.33
CA LEU A 207 -20.69 20.17 17.19
C LEU A 207 -19.56 19.84 16.21
N VAL A 208 -18.35 19.56 16.71
CA VAL A 208 -17.21 19.17 15.86
C VAL A 208 -17.48 17.86 15.14
N GLU A 209 -17.98 16.84 15.85
CA GLU A 209 -18.33 15.54 15.26
C GLU A 209 -19.38 15.68 14.16
N ASN A 210 -20.44 16.47 14.39
CA ASN A 210 -21.47 16.76 13.39
C ASN A 210 -20.89 17.46 12.16
N ARG A 211 -20.01 18.46 12.34
CA ARG A 211 -19.33 19.13 11.22
C ARG A 211 -18.46 18.17 10.41
N LEU A 212 -17.71 17.28 11.06
CA LEU A 212 -16.91 16.28 10.35
C LEU A 212 -17.79 15.29 9.57
N ASN A 213 -18.91 14.86 10.17
CA ASN A 213 -19.88 13.98 9.53
C ASN A 213 -20.52 14.62 8.28
N GLU A 214 -20.90 15.90 8.35
CA GLU A 214 -21.42 16.67 7.19
C GLU A 214 -20.43 16.73 6.03
N LYS A 215 -19.12 16.78 6.32
CA LYS A 215 -18.07 16.84 5.28
C LYS A 215 -17.78 15.49 4.62
N ARG A 216 -18.26 14.36 5.16
CA ARG A 216 -18.02 13.02 4.60
C ARG A 216 -18.42 12.91 3.13
N GLY A 217 -19.57 13.48 2.77
CA GLY A 217 -20.04 13.49 1.37
C GLY A 217 -19.05 14.18 0.43
N GLN A 218 -18.55 15.36 0.82
CA GLN A 218 -17.54 16.07 0.03
C GLN A 218 -16.21 15.32 -0.03
N ILE A 219 -15.78 14.68 1.07
CA ILE A 219 -14.56 13.86 1.09
C ILE A 219 -14.69 12.69 0.11
N LEU A 220 -15.85 12.04 0.04
CA LEU A 220 -16.10 10.95 -0.92
C LEU A 220 -16.08 11.44 -2.37
N ILE A 221 -16.65 12.61 -2.65
CA ILE A 221 -16.58 13.23 -3.99
C ILE A 221 -15.14 13.55 -4.37
N ASN A 222 -14.36 14.13 -3.44
CA ASN A 222 -12.95 14.41 -3.65
C ASN A 222 -12.18 13.10 -3.91
N TYR A 223 -12.46 12.05 -3.15
CA TYR A 223 -11.87 10.73 -3.33
C TYR A 223 -12.16 10.18 -4.73
N GLN A 224 -13.42 10.18 -5.16
CA GLN A 224 -13.83 9.65 -6.47
C GLN A 224 -13.27 10.45 -7.66
N SER A 225 -13.01 11.75 -7.48
CA SER A 225 -12.48 12.63 -8.53
C SER A 225 -10.95 12.70 -8.56
N THR A 226 -10.27 12.18 -7.52
CA THR A 226 -8.81 12.17 -7.45
C THR A 226 -8.27 11.02 -8.30
N ASP A 227 -7.35 11.31 -9.23
CA ASP A 227 -6.59 10.28 -9.91
C ASP A 227 -5.53 9.75 -8.95
N PHE A 228 -5.87 8.72 -8.19
CA PHE A 228 -4.91 8.01 -7.37
C PHE A 228 -3.85 7.40 -8.28
N THR A 229 -2.61 7.41 -7.81
CA THR A 229 -1.40 6.94 -8.53
C THR A 229 -1.42 5.44 -8.90
N GLY A 230 -2.57 4.77 -8.91
CA GLY A 230 -2.76 3.43 -9.46
C GLY A 230 -2.39 3.28 -10.94
N LYS A 231 -2.24 4.37 -11.71
CA LYS A 231 -1.59 4.33 -13.04
C LYS A 231 -0.07 4.21 -13.01
N ASP A 232 0.55 4.50 -11.87
CA ASP A 232 2.00 4.47 -11.65
C ASP A 232 2.48 3.14 -11.05
N THR A 233 1.59 2.32 -10.48
CA THR A 233 1.95 0.98 -10.01
C THR A 233 2.41 0.09 -11.17
N SER A 234 1.77 0.17 -12.34
CA SER A 234 2.23 -0.55 -13.54
C SER A 234 3.59 -0.06 -14.03
N LEU A 235 3.83 1.26 -14.03
CA LEU A 235 5.12 1.85 -14.43
C LEU A 235 6.24 1.51 -13.44
N LYS A 236 5.94 1.51 -12.13
CA LYS A 236 6.88 1.07 -11.09
C LYS A 236 7.17 -0.43 -11.19
N LEU A 237 6.17 -1.25 -11.51
CA LEU A 237 6.35 -2.69 -11.73
C LEU A 237 7.15 -2.98 -13.00
N GLU A 238 6.99 -2.19 -14.06
CA GLU A 238 7.80 -2.29 -15.29
C GLU A 238 9.30 -2.05 -15.03
N GLN A 239 9.64 -1.34 -13.96
CA GLN A 239 11.02 -1.09 -13.52
C GLN A 239 11.54 -2.13 -12.52
N LYS A 240 10.70 -3.05 -12.03
CA LYS A 240 11.10 -4.07 -11.06
C LYS A 240 11.88 -5.20 -11.72
N SER A 241 12.78 -5.81 -10.95
CA SER A 241 13.49 -7.01 -11.39
C SER A 241 12.55 -8.23 -11.42
N ILE A 242 12.93 -9.27 -12.17
CA ILE A 242 12.21 -10.56 -12.14
C ILE A 242 12.20 -11.15 -10.72
N ASP A 243 13.23 -10.88 -9.92
CA ASP A 243 13.37 -11.36 -8.55
C ASP A 243 12.34 -10.69 -7.64
N ASP A 244 12.21 -9.36 -7.73
CA ASP A 244 11.21 -8.61 -6.96
C ASP A 244 9.80 -9.09 -7.28
N ILE A 245 9.49 -9.33 -8.57
CA ILE A 245 8.16 -9.80 -9.00
C ILE A 245 7.87 -11.19 -8.44
N ILE A 246 8.78 -12.15 -8.66
CA ILE A 246 8.53 -13.56 -8.33
C ILE A 246 8.65 -13.82 -6.83
N ASP A 247 9.64 -13.24 -6.13
CA ASP A 247 9.84 -13.50 -4.70
C ASP A 247 9.11 -12.48 -3.81
N GLY A 248 8.69 -11.33 -4.36
CA GLY A 248 7.95 -10.30 -3.62
C GLY A 248 6.45 -10.32 -3.87
N TYR A 249 5.99 -10.36 -5.13
CA TYR A 249 4.57 -10.12 -5.44
C TYR A 249 3.72 -11.38 -5.62
N PHE A 250 4.32 -12.49 -6.09
CA PHE A 250 3.56 -13.72 -6.39
C PHE A 250 2.87 -14.32 -5.15
N PHE A 251 3.40 -14.10 -3.95
CA PHE A 251 2.83 -14.63 -2.71
C PHE A 251 1.52 -13.97 -2.25
N PHE A 252 1.06 -12.93 -2.95
CA PHE A 252 -0.14 -12.19 -2.58
C PHE A 252 -1.20 -12.26 -3.68
N ASN A 253 -2.47 -12.15 -3.32
CA ASN A 253 -3.54 -11.99 -4.28
C ASN A 253 -3.42 -10.62 -4.94
N GLN A 254 -3.33 -10.60 -6.26
CA GLN A 254 -3.12 -9.38 -7.05
C GLN A 254 -4.39 -8.98 -7.79
N SER A 255 -4.56 -7.69 -8.02
CA SER A 255 -5.61 -7.20 -8.94
C SER A 255 -5.27 -7.59 -10.38
N ALA A 256 -6.29 -7.78 -11.23
CA ALA A 256 -6.07 -8.14 -12.63
C ALA A 256 -5.11 -7.16 -13.39
N PRO A 257 -5.18 -5.83 -13.21
CA PRO A 257 -4.20 -4.92 -13.80
C PRO A 257 -2.77 -5.13 -13.30
N THR A 258 -2.61 -5.40 -12.00
CA THR A 258 -1.28 -5.68 -11.41
C THR A 258 -0.71 -6.99 -11.93
N MET A 259 -1.53 -8.05 -12.00
CA MET A 259 -1.14 -9.33 -12.61
C MET A 259 -0.69 -9.16 -14.06
N ASN A 260 -1.43 -8.40 -14.86
CA ASN A 260 -1.07 -8.12 -16.24
C ASN A 260 0.26 -7.36 -16.36
N ALA A 261 0.50 -6.36 -15.51
CA ALA A 261 1.75 -5.61 -15.50
C ALA A 261 2.95 -6.50 -15.13
N MET A 262 2.84 -7.32 -14.07
CA MET A 262 3.88 -8.27 -13.67
C MET A 262 4.18 -9.27 -14.79
N ASN A 263 3.13 -9.88 -15.35
CA ASN A 263 3.27 -10.90 -16.39
C ASN A 263 3.90 -10.31 -17.66
N LYS A 264 3.56 -9.07 -18.02
CA LYS A 264 4.18 -8.36 -19.15
C LYS A 264 5.71 -8.30 -18.97
N VAL A 265 6.20 -7.89 -17.81
CA VAL A 265 7.65 -7.82 -17.52
C VAL A 265 8.31 -9.19 -17.65
N LEU A 266 7.68 -10.23 -17.08
CA LEU A 266 8.22 -11.59 -17.14
C LEU A 266 8.21 -12.17 -18.56
N VAL A 267 7.15 -11.94 -19.33
CA VAL A 267 7.02 -12.38 -20.73
C VAL A 267 8.02 -11.64 -21.63
N ASP A 268 8.15 -10.32 -21.45
CA ASP A 268 9.14 -9.51 -22.16
C ASP A 268 10.57 -10.02 -21.85
N PHE A 269 10.86 -10.39 -20.59
CA PHE A 269 12.14 -11.02 -20.24
C PHE A 269 12.34 -12.39 -20.92
N CYS A 270 11.33 -13.26 -20.90
CA CYS A 270 11.38 -14.59 -21.52
C CYS A 270 11.65 -14.51 -23.03
N THR A 271 11.00 -13.56 -23.72
CA THR A 271 11.06 -13.40 -25.18
C THR A 271 12.31 -12.65 -25.64
N GLN A 272 12.78 -11.66 -24.88
CA GLN A 272 13.95 -10.84 -25.28
C GLN A 272 15.28 -11.40 -24.80
N LYS A 273 15.31 -12.14 -23.68
CA LYS A 273 16.55 -12.64 -23.07
C LYS A 273 16.58 -14.16 -23.03
N SER A 274 15.87 -14.77 -22.09
CA SER A 274 15.81 -16.21 -21.90
C SER A 274 14.65 -16.57 -20.98
N ALA A 275 13.90 -17.61 -21.34
CA ALA A 275 12.84 -18.13 -20.49
C ALA A 275 13.36 -18.90 -19.27
N PHE A 276 14.59 -19.44 -19.31
CA PHE A 276 15.10 -20.32 -18.25
C PHE A 276 15.11 -19.68 -16.86
N PRO A 277 15.64 -18.45 -16.64
CA PRO A 277 15.66 -17.84 -15.31
C PRO A 277 14.27 -17.65 -14.72
N VAL A 278 13.29 -17.28 -15.53
CA VAL A 278 11.90 -17.07 -15.10
C VAL A 278 11.22 -18.40 -14.80
N ILE A 279 11.28 -19.35 -15.74
CA ILE A 279 10.63 -20.66 -15.61
C ILE A 279 11.24 -21.46 -14.46
N ASN A 280 12.57 -21.53 -14.34
CA ASN A 280 13.23 -22.25 -13.26
C ASN A 280 12.99 -21.61 -11.89
N LYS A 281 12.75 -20.30 -11.84
CA LYS A 281 12.45 -19.62 -10.57
C LYS A 281 10.99 -19.82 -10.15
N ILE A 282 10.04 -19.73 -11.07
CA ILE A 282 8.61 -19.96 -10.76
C ILE A 282 8.34 -21.45 -10.50
N PHE A 283 8.95 -22.32 -11.30
CA PHE A 283 8.75 -23.76 -11.28
C PHE A 283 10.08 -24.53 -11.13
N PRO A 284 10.79 -24.38 -10.01
CA PRO A 284 12.04 -25.10 -9.79
C PRO A 284 11.81 -26.62 -9.69
N GLU A 285 12.85 -27.39 -10.03
CA GLU A 285 12.91 -28.82 -9.73
C GLU A 285 12.93 -29.05 -8.21
N GLU A 286 13.73 -28.25 -7.51
CA GLU A 286 13.80 -28.26 -6.05
C GLU A 286 12.52 -27.68 -5.42
N PHE A 287 12.19 -28.17 -4.23
CA PHE A 287 11.05 -27.65 -3.48
C PHE A 287 11.34 -26.26 -2.93
N ARG A 288 10.36 -25.35 -3.05
CA ARG A 288 10.41 -23.99 -2.51
C ARG A 288 9.17 -23.71 -1.67
N GLY A 289 9.26 -22.75 -0.76
CA GLY A 289 8.09 -22.25 -0.05
C GLY A 289 7.16 -21.52 -1.01
N VAL A 290 5.89 -21.94 -1.01
CA VAL A 290 4.81 -21.42 -1.87
C VAL A 290 3.48 -21.47 -1.13
N ASN A 291 2.57 -20.60 -1.54
CA ASN A 291 1.18 -20.58 -1.08
C ASN A 291 0.23 -20.61 -2.28
N ASP A 292 -1.08 -20.59 -2.02
CA ASP A 292 -2.08 -20.66 -3.08
C ASP A 292 -1.96 -19.49 -4.09
N SER A 293 -1.72 -18.28 -3.60
CA SER A 293 -1.57 -17.07 -4.43
C SER A 293 -0.39 -17.18 -5.39
N PHE A 294 0.72 -17.79 -4.95
CA PHE A 294 1.89 -18.01 -5.79
C PHE A 294 1.55 -18.79 -7.06
N TYR A 295 0.84 -19.91 -6.91
CA TYR A 295 0.47 -20.71 -8.06
C TYR A 295 -0.64 -20.09 -8.91
N SER A 296 -1.54 -19.31 -8.33
CA SER A 296 -2.53 -18.54 -9.11
C SER A 296 -1.84 -17.51 -10.02
N ASN A 297 -0.86 -16.77 -9.49
CA ASN A 297 -0.04 -15.84 -10.27
C ASN A 297 0.81 -16.58 -11.32
N ALA A 298 1.38 -17.73 -10.97
CA ALA A 298 2.15 -18.56 -11.91
C ALA A 298 1.31 -19.08 -13.08
N LEU A 299 0.06 -19.48 -12.84
CA LEU A 299 -0.88 -19.88 -13.90
C LEU A 299 -1.19 -18.71 -14.84
N SER A 300 -1.48 -17.53 -14.26
CA SER A 300 -1.73 -16.33 -15.05
C SER A 300 -0.55 -15.95 -15.94
N PHE A 301 0.67 -16.06 -15.41
CA PHE A 301 1.90 -15.86 -16.17
C PHE A 301 1.99 -16.84 -17.36
N LEU A 302 1.81 -18.14 -17.15
CA LEU A 302 1.90 -19.12 -18.25
C LEU A 302 0.85 -18.86 -19.34
N ILE A 303 -0.39 -18.52 -18.97
CA ILE A 303 -1.45 -18.19 -19.94
C ILE A 303 -1.08 -16.95 -20.78
N GLN A 304 -0.38 -15.97 -20.19
CA GLN A 304 0.10 -14.81 -20.96
C GLN A 304 1.31 -15.16 -21.82
N LEU A 305 2.24 -15.98 -21.32
CA LEU A 305 3.41 -16.44 -22.05
C LEU A 305 3.04 -17.24 -23.30
N GLU A 306 2.01 -18.07 -23.22
CA GLU A 306 1.47 -18.86 -24.34
C GLU A 306 1.15 -18.00 -25.58
N ARG A 307 0.69 -16.75 -25.36
CA ARG A 307 0.36 -15.81 -26.44
C ARG A 307 1.59 -15.29 -27.18
N SER A 308 2.76 -15.39 -26.56
CA SER A 308 4.03 -14.88 -27.09
C SER A 308 4.93 -16.00 -27.59
N THR A 309 4.78 -17.23 -27.09
CA THR A 309 5.64 -18.36 -27.46
C THR A 309 4.92 -19.69 -27.22
N GLU A 310 4.99 -20.59 -28.21
CA GLU A 310 4.36 -21.92 -28.12
C GLU A 310 5.22 -22.95 -27.40
N ARG A 311 6.55 -22.83 -27.44
CA ARG A 311 7.51 -23.83 -26.92
C ARG A 311 8.64 -23.21 -26.10
N LEU A 312 9.04 -23.91 -25.05
CA LEU A 312 10.17 -23.51 -24.19
C LEU A 312 11.40 -24.38 -24.43
N ASN A 313 12.58 -23.83 -24.12
CA ASN A 313 13.84 -24.58 -24.17
C ASN A 313 14.08 -25.42 -22.91
N TYR A 314 13.31 -25.16 -21.85
CA TYR A 314 13.39 -25.84 -20.57
C TYR A 314 11.99 -25.91 -19.96
N VAL A 315 11.65 -27.10 -19.45
CA VAL A 315 10.42 -27.34 -18.69
C VAL A 315 10.78 -28.21 -17.49
N PRO A 316 10.21 -27.95 -16.31
CA PRO A 316 10.51 -28.74 -15.12
C PRO A 316 9.83 -30.12 -15.20
N SER A 317 10.55 -31.15 -14.77
CA SER A 317 10.20 -32.56 -14.91
C SER A 317 8.91 -32.94 -14.19
N TRP A 318 8.59 -32.25 -13.10
CA TRP A 318 7.36 -32.49 -12.33
C TRP A 318 6.10 -31.90 -13.00
N LEU A 319 6.27 -30.93 -13.91
CA LEU A 319 5.17 -30.26 -14.60
C LEU A 319 4.99 -30.76 -16.04
N SER A 320 6.03 -31.29 -16.67
CA SER A 320 5.96 -31.95 -17.97
C SER A 320 6.92 -33.13 -18.04
N THR A 321 6.52 -34.19 -18.75
CA THR A 321 7.29 -35.45 -18.92
C THR A 321 8.54 -35.32 -19.81
N GLY A 322 9.07 -34.10 -20.00
CA GLY A 322 10.31 -33.80 -20.73
C GLY A 322 10.24 -33.97 -22.25
N ILE A 323 9.24 -34.68 -22.78
CA ILE A 323 9.03 -34.89 -24.22
C ILE A 323 8.23 -33.73 -24.83
N ASP A 324 7.30 -33.15 -24.06
CA ASP A 324 6.46 -32.05 -24.50
C ASP A 324 6.88 -30.74 -23.82
N VAL A 325 7.52 -29.87 -24.61
CA VAL A 325 8.00 -28.55 -24.16
C VAL A 325 7.02 -27.42 -24.49
N SER A 326 5.77 -27.74 -24.85
CA SER A 326 4.76 -26.74 -25.20
C SER A 326 4.20 -26.02 -23.98
N VAL A 327 4.05 -24.69 -24.09
CA VAL A 327 3.45 -23.86 -23.03
C VAL A 327 2.03 -24.32 -22.71
N CYS A 328 1.27 -24.75 -23.73
CA CYS A 328 -0.06 -25.31 -23.55
C CYS A 328 -0.05 -26.52 -22.59
N SER A 329 0.85 -27.48 -22.81
CA SER A 329 0.98 -28.67 -21.96
C SER A 329 1.32 -28.31 -20.52
N LEU A 330 2.23 -27.34 -20.29
CA LEU A 330 2.52 -26.85 -18.94
C LEU A 330 1.28 -26.27 -18.25
N ILE A 331 0.45 -25.51 -18.98
CA ILE A 331 -0.78 -24.94 -18.45
C ILE A 331 -1.77 -26.06 -18.11
N GLU A 332 -1.97 -27.04 -18.99
CA GLU A 332 -2.86 -28.18 -18.77
C GLU A 332 -2.49 -28.96 -17.50
N HIS A 333 -1.20 -29.31 -17.35
CA HIS A 333 -0.69 -30.00 -16.18
C HIS A 333 -0.80 -29.14 -14.91
N LEU A 334 -0.50 -27.84 -14.98
CA LEU A 334 -0.65 -26.96 -13.83
C LEU A 334 -2.11 -26.86 -13.40
N ILE A 335 -3.04 -26.65 -14.34
CA ILE A 335 -4.49 -26.62 -14.07
C ILE A 335 -4.92 -27.88 -13.33
N LYS A 336 -4.49 -29.06 -13.79
CA LYS A 336 -4.79 -30.33 -13.12
C LYS A 336 -4.33 -30.33 -11.67
N TYR A 337 -3.08 -29.93 -11.40
CA TYR A 337 -2.58 -29.85 -10.02
C TYR A 337 -3.35 -28.84 -9.18
N LEU A 338 -3.66 -27.65 -9.71
CA LEU A 338 -4.38 -26.62 -8.94
C LEU A 338 -5.83 -27.03 -8.64
N LEU A 339 -6.53 -27.62 -9.60
CA LEU A 339 -7.91 -28.11 -9.42
C LEU A 339 -8.00 -29.34 -8.52
N THR A 340 -6.89 -29.99 -8.21
CA THR A 340 -6.84 -31.18 -7.34
C THR A 340 -6.12 -30.94 -6.00
N TYR A 341 -5.63 -29.71 -5.76
CA TYR A 341 -4.79 -29.38 -4.61
C TYR A 341 -3.51 -30.22 -4.56
N PHE A 342 -2.83 -30.33 -5.72
CA PHE A 342 -1.62 -31.12 -5.95
C PHE A 342 -1.77 -32.60 -5.61
N ASP A 343 -2.94 -33.19 -5.91
CA ASP A 343 -3.13 -34.62 -5.72
C ASP A 343 -2.20 -35.41 -6.65
N GLY A 344 -1.39 -36.32 -6.07
CA GLY A 344 -0.32 -37.03 -6.77
C GLY A 344 1.08 -36.41 -6.63
N ASP A 345 1.23 -35.20 -6.09
CA ASP A 345 2.51 -34.62 -5.65
C ASP A 345 2.42 -34.25 -4.16
N ASP A 346 2.57 -35.28 -3.32
CA ASP A 346 2.47 -35.15 -1.87
C ASP A 346 3.44 -34.12 -1.29
N ALA A 347 4.61 -33.93 -1.89
CA ALA A 347 5.60 -32.98 -1.37
C ALA A 347 5.09 -31.53 -1.53
N ARG A 348 4.64 -31.14 -2.72
CA ARG A 348 4.08 -29.79 -2.96
C ARG A 348 2.74 -29.60 -2.22
N LYS A 349 1.91 -30.65 -2.14
CA LYS A 349 0.68 -30.65 -1.35
C LYS A 349 0.93 -30.37 0.13
N VAL A 350 1.90 -31.05 0.75
CA VAL A 350 2.29 -30.82 2.16
C VAL A 350 2.77 -29.39 2.39
N ILE A 351 3.55 -28.81 1.46
CA ILE A 351 4.05 -27.44 1.57
C ILE A 351 2.90 -26.42 1.56
N LEU A 352 1.94 -26.59 0.64
CA LEU A 352 0.76 -25.72 0.54
C LEU A 352 -0.11 -25.80 1.81
N LEU A 353 -0.34 -27.02 2.30
CA LEU A 353 -1.09 -27.23 3.54
C LEU A 353 -0.37 -26.62 4.75
N ALA A 354 0.96 -26.75 4.83
CA ALA A 354 1.75 -26.12 5.88
C ALA A 354 1.63 -24.59 5.83
N SER A 355 1.70 -23.99 4.64
CA SER A 355 1.52 -22.54 4.46
C SER A 355 0.15 -22.06 4.97
N SER A 356 -0.91 -22.78 4.59
CA SER A 356 -2.29 -22.49 5.02
C SER A 356 -2.44 -22.58 6.55
N VAL A 357 -1.90 -23.64 7.17
CA VAL A 357 -1.93 -23.83 8.63
C VAL A 357 -1.13 -22.76 9.36
N TYR A 358 0.08 -22.40 8.89
CA TYR A 358 0.86 -21.33 9.51
C TYR A 358 0.09 -20.01 9.49
N LYS A 359 -0.56 -19.67 8.38
CA LYS A 359 -1.37 -18.47 8.27
C LYS A 359 -2.51 -18.46 9.31
N ARG A 360 -3.24 -19.58 9.46
CA ARG A 360 -4.29 -19.72 10.49
C ARG A 360 -3.74 -19.63 11.91
N ILE A 361 -2.63 -20.30 12.21
CA ILE A 361 -1.97 -20.23 13.54
C ILE A 361 -1.52 -18.81 13.86
N TYR A 362 -0.85 -18.11 12.94
CA TYR A 362 -0.42 -16.73 13.17
C TYR A 362 -1.61 -15.79 13.35
N LYS A 363 -2.71 -16.00 12.61
CA LYS A 363 -3.95 -15.26 12.84
C LYS A 363 -4.53 -15.52 14.22
N ILE A 364 -4.59 -16.79 14.67
CA ILE A 364 -5.02 -17.14 16.02
C ILE A 364 -4.15 -16.40 17.06
N LEU A 365 -2.83 -16.48 16.93
CA LEU A 365 -1.90 -15.83 17.86
C LEU A 365 -2.07 -14.29 17.87
N ALA A 366 -2.28 -13.67 16.70
CA ALA A 366 -2.52 -12.24 16.56
C ALA A 366 -3.86 -11.79 17.19
N VAL A 367 -4.90 -12.62 17.09
CA VAL A 367 -6.18 -12.35 17.75
C VAL A 367 -6.05 -12.47 19.26
N LEU A 368 -5.37 -13.52 19.75
CA LEU A 368 -5.23 -13.82 21.17
C LEU A 368 -4.22 -12.93 21.90
N ASN A 369 -3.24 -12.34 21.21
CA ASN A 369 -2.20 -11.53 21.83
C ASN A 369 -2.43 -10.02 21.60
N PRO A 370 -2.78 -9.24 22.64
CA PRO A 370 -2.96 -7.80 22.54
C PRO A 370 -1.71 -7.04 22.10
N GLY A 371 -0.50 -7.54 22.42
CA GLY A 371 0.77 -6.88 22.10
C GLY A 371 1.02 -6.76 20.60
N VAL A 372 0.44 -7.66 19.79
CA VAL A 372 0.56 -7.60 18.32
C VAL A 372 -0.20 -6.39 17.76
N ASN A 373 -1.29 -5.95 18.42
CA ASN A 373 -2.05 -4.76 17.99
C ASN A 373 -1.20 -3.48 18.05
N TYR A 374 -0.32 -3.35 19.05
CA TYR A 374 0.54 -2.16 19.17
C TYR A 374 1.51 -2.07 17.99
N SER A 375 2.08 -3.20 17.58
CA SER A 375 2.99 -3.25 16.42
C SER A 375 2.29 -2.86 15.11
N SER A 376 1.02 -3.25 14.94
CA SER A 376 0.25 -2.94 13.74
C SER A 376 -0.26 -1.49 13.73
N GLU A 377 -0.58 -0.92 14.89
CA GLU A 377 -0.84 0.52 15.05
C GLU A 377 0.40 1.34 14.69
N LEU A 378 1.58 0.97 15.20
CA LEU A 378 2.82 1.66 14.86
C LEU A 378 3.11 1.60 13.35
N ARG A 379 2.91 0.44 12.71
CA ARG A 379 3.05 0.31 11.26
C ARG A 379 2.07 1.18 10.50
N HIS A 380 0.81 1.23 10.93
CA HIS A 380 -0.17 2.14 10.36
C HIS A 380 0.30 3.59 10.42
N LEU A 381 0.80 4.04 11.58
CA LEU A 381 1.34 5.38 11.76
C LEU A 381 2.57 5.64 10.87
N LEU A 382 3.47 4.66 10.73
CA LEU A 382 4.64 4.76 9.85
C LEU A 382 4.24 4.80 8.37
N THR A 383 3.23 4.05 7.95
CA THR A 383 2.64 4.18 6.60
C THR A 383 2.10 5.59 6.43
N ARG A 384 1.31 6.07 7.41
CA ARG A 384 0.73 7.43 7.38
C ARG A 384 1.79 8.52 7.27
N TYR A 385 2.96 8.32 7.90
CA TYR A 385 4.07 9.26 7.86
C TYR A 385 4.86 9.21 6.54
N ASN A 386 5.13 8.02 6.00
CA ASN A 386 6.07 7.84 4.88
C ASN A 386 5.43 7.75 3.49
N GLU A 387 4.28 7.08 3.36
CA GLU A 387 3.68 6.84 2.04
C GLU A 387 2.99 8.08 1.48
N SER A 388 2.97 8.21 0.16
CA SER A 388 2.25 9.31 -0.52
C SER A 388 0.75 9.29 -0.20
N GLU A 389 0.15 10.47 0.03
CA GLU A 389 -1.31 10.66 0.22
C GLU A 389 -2.15 10.18 -0.96
N PHE A 390 -1.54 9.97 -2.12
CA PHE A 390 -2.20 9.52 -3.34
C PHE A 390 -1.97 8.03 -3.65
N SER A 391 -1.35 7.29 -2.73
CA SER A 391 -1.08 5.85 -2.89
C SER A 391 -2.17 4.97 -2.28
N TRP A 392 -2.41 3.80 -2.88
CA TRP A 392 -3.34 2.82 -2.32
C TRP A 392 -2.88 2.28 -0.96
N GLY A 393 -1.57 2.15 -0.74
CA GLY A 393 -1.01 1.75 0.55
C GLY A 393 -1.42 2.71 1.65
N GLN A 394 -1.36 4.02 1.40
CA GLN A 394 -1.81 5.06 2.32
C GLN A 394 -3.33 5.04 2.53
N ILE A 395 -4.10 4.97 1.46
CA ILE A 395 -5.58 5.00 1.51
C ILE A 395 -6.13 3.83 2.32
N LEU A 396 -5.63 2.63 2.06
CA LEU A 396 -6.08 1.39 2.67
C LEU A 396 -5.33 1.07 3.98
N SER A 397 -4.46 1.97 4.45
CA SER A 397 -3.73 1.75 5.70
C SER A 397 -4.68 1.81 6.89
N SER A 398 -4.72 0.72 7.64
CA SER A 398 -5.34 0.59 8.96
C SER A 398 -4.47 -0.32 9.84
N PRO A 399 -4.59 -0.26 11.18
CA PRO A 399 -3.93 -1.22 12.06
C PRO A 399 -4.30 -2.67 11.74
N GLN A 400 -5.55 -2.94 11.35
CA GLN A 400 -6.04 -4.26 11.00
C GLN A 400 -5.42 -4.77 9.69
N ASN A 401 -5.38 -3.93 8.64
CA ASN A 401 -4.77 -4.31 7.36
C ASN A 401 -3.26 -4.56 7.50
N ASN A 402 -2.56 -3.74 8.31
CA ASN A 402 -1.15 -3.96 8.62
C ASN A 402 -0.92 -5.27 9.40
N LEU A 403 -1.86 -5.66 10.26
CA LEU A 403 -1.81 -6.93 10.96
C LEU A 403 -1.95 -8.12 10.00
N LEU A 404 -2.89 -8.05 9.05
CA LEU A 404 -3.06 -9.07 8.01
C LEU A 404 -1.82 -9.21 7.12
N ASN A 405 -1.20 -8.10 6.74
CA ASN A 405 0.06 -8.10 5.99
C ASN A 405 1.19 -8.78 6.78
N GLU A 406 1.27 -8.53 8.09
CA GLU A 406 2.26 -9.19 8.94
C GLU A 406 2.01 -10.70 9.06
N ILE A 407 0.76 -11.12 9.23
CA ILE A 407 0.37 -12.55 9.24
C ILE A 407 0.81 -13.23 7.93
N ASN A 408 0.58 -12.59 6.78
CA ASN A 408 1.00 -13.12 5.48
C ASN A 408 2.53 -13.24 5.43
N ASN A 409 3.28 -12.20 5.79
CA ASN A 409 4.75 -12.23 5.78
C ASN A 409 5.32 -13.33 6.69
N LEU A 410 4.81 -13.46 7.92
CA LEU A 410 5.23 -14.50 8.86
C LEU A 410 4.91 -15.90 8.33
N SER A 411 3.77 -16.08 7.65
CA SER A 411 3.39 -17.35 7.04
C SER A 411 4.35 -17.75 5.90
N ILE A 412 4.79 -16.81 5.08
CA ILE A 412 5.77 -17.04 4.00
C ILE A 412 7.11 -17.50 4.60
N LEU A 413 7.63 -16.75 5.57
CA LEU A 413 8.88 -17.08 6.26
C LEU A 413 8.84 -18.45 6.94
N ALA A 414 7.72 -18.79 7.59
CA ALA A 414 7.52 -20.09 8.22
C ALA A 414 7.48 -21.22 7.20
N THR A 415 6.84 -20.99 6.05
CA THR A 415 6.78 -21.96 4.95
C THR A 415 8.16 -22.21 4.34
N ASP A 416 8.94 -21.15 4.11
CA ASP A 416 10.33 -21.27 3.63
C ASP A 416 11.19 -22.06 4.61
N LYS A 417 11.05 -21.79 5.91
CA LYS A 417 11.76 -22.53 6.96
C LYS A 417 11.31 -23.99 7.01
N PHE A 418 10.02 -24.26 6.85
CA PHE A 418 9.47 -25.60 6.77
C PHE A 418 10.13 -26.38 5.63
N VAL A 419 10.17 -25.82 4.41
CA VAL A 419 10.82 -26.46 3.26
C VAL A 419 12.30 -26.73 3.55
N LYS A 420 13.04 -25.73 4.05
CA LYS A 420 14.46 -25.88 4.40
C LYS A 420 14.72 -26.98 5.44
N ASN A 421 13.85 -27.13 6.43
CA ASN A 421 14.01 -28.12 7.49
C ASN A 421 13.80 -29.56 7.00
N PHE A 422 13.00 -29.75 5.94
CA PHE A 422 12.67 -31.08 5.41
C PHE A 422 13.36 -31.42 4.09
N THR A 423 14.09 -30.47 3.50
CA THR A 423 15.00 -30.72 2.38
C THR A 423 16.38 -31.11 2.91
N VAL A 424 16.86 -32.29 2.53
CA VAL A 424 18.22 -32.77 2.83
C VAL A 424 19.16 -32.54 1.64
N GLY A 425 20.47 -32.75 1.83
CA GLY A 425 21.48 -32.57 0.78
C GLY A 425 21.09 -33.24 -0.54
N GLN A 426 21.37 -32.56 -1.66
CA GLN A 426 20.94 -32.87 -3.03
C GLN A 426 19.45 -32.64 -3.34
N GLY A 427 18.72 -31.82 -2.56
CA GLY A 427 17.36 -31.39 -2.90
C GLY A 427 16.26 -32.42 -2.61
N ARG A 428 16.59 -33.54 -1.94
CA ARG A 428 15.61 -34.57 -1.56
C ARG A 428 14.73 -34.08 -0.41
N PHE A 429 13.41 -34.21 -0.56
CA PHE A 429 12.44 -33.80 0.46
C PHE A 429 11.93 -34.98 1.28
N ASN A 430 12.00 -34.87 2.60
CA ASN A 430 11.57 -35.90 3.55
C ASN A 430 10.05 -35.81 3.79
N ILE A 431 9.27 -36.29 2.83
CA ILE A 431 7.79 -36.18 2.82
C ILE A 431 7.15 -36.69 4.11
N GLU A 432 7.55 -37.86 4.61
CA GLU A 432 6.91 -38.45 5.80
C GLU A 432 7.20 -37.67 7.08
N LEU A 433 8.42 -37.12 7.23
CA LEU A 433 8.75 -36.22 8.34
C LEU A 433 7.99 -34.89 8.23
N ALA A 434 7.85 -34.37 7.01
CA ALA A 434 7.08 -33.15 6.75
C ALA A 434 5.59 -33.35 7.07
N LYS A 435 4.99 -34.49 6.68
CA LYS A 435 3.62 -34.87 7.04
C LYS A 435 3.43 -35.00 8.55
N GLN A 436 4.39 -35.62 9.25
CA GLN A 436 4.35 -35.73 10.70
C GLN A 436 4.38 -34.34 11.37
N HIS A 437 5.23 -33.43 10.87
CA HIS A 437 5.27 -32.05 11.38
C HIS A 437 3.98 -31.29 11.08
N LEU A 438 3.40 -31.46 9.87
CA LEU A 438 2.11 -30.87 9.52
C LEU A 438 0.99 -31.32 10.47
N LYS A 439 0.95 -32.61 10.83
CA LYS A 439 0.01 -33.12 11.86
C LYS A 439 0.23 -32.48 13.23
N ALA A 440 1.49 -32.22 13.59
CA ALA A 440 1.80 -31.50 14.83
C ALA A 440 1.33 -30.03 14.77
N LEU A 441 1.37 -29.38 13.60
CA LEU A 441 0.82 -28.03 13.41
C LEU A 441 -0.71 -28.03 13.56
N TRP A 442 -1.43 -29.00 12.97
CA TRP A 442 -2.88 -29.12 13.20
C TRP A 442 -3.22 -29.35 14.68
N SER A 443 -2.44 -30.19 15.36
CA SER A 443 -2.60 -30.43 16.79
C SER A 443 -2.36 -29.14 17.59
N LEU A 444 -1.37 -28.33 17.22
CA LEU A 444 -1.12 -27.02 17.83
C LEU A 444 -2.29 -26.06 17.60
N GLU A 445 -2.79 -25.97 16.38
CA GLU A 445 -3.95 -25.16 16.00
C GLU A 445 -5.19 -25.52 16.83
N ILE A 446 -5.55 -26.81 16.87
CA ILE A 446 -6.64 -27.34 17.69
C ILE A 446 -6.44 -26.98 19.16
N ASN A 447 -5.23 -27.17 19.70
CA ASN A 447 -4.93 -26.88 21.10
C ASN A 447 -5.05 -25.38 21.43
N LEU A 448 -4.65 -24.49 20.52
CA LEU A 448 -4.80 -23.05 20.69
C LEU A 448 -6.28 -22.66 20.74
N LEU A 449 -7.10 -23.21 19.86
CA LEU A 449 -8.54 -22.94 19.81
C LEU A 449 -9.27 -23.53 21.04
N LYS A 450 -8.98 -24.77 21.43
CA LYS A 450 -9.57 -25.41 22.63
C LYS A 450 -9.25 -24.65 23.92
N LYS A 451 -8.02 -24.13 24.05
CA LYS A 451 -7.62 -23.31 25.21
C LYS A 451 -8.29 -21.93 25.21
N ASN A 452 -8.82 -21.47 24.07
CA ASN A 452 -9.40 -20.15 23.90
C ASN A 452 -10.79 -20.25 23.24
N PRO A 453 -11.82 -20.77 23.95
CA PRO A 453 -13.14 -21.03 23.38
C PRO A 453 -13.87 -19.78 22.89
N ARG A 454 -13.43 -18.58 23.31
CA ARG A 454 -13.96 -17.29 22.82
C ARG A 454 -13.23 -16.75 21.59
N TYR A 455 -12.37 -17.54 20.94
CA TYR A 455 -11.61 -17.10 19.76
C TYR A 455 -12.50 -16.47 18.68
N LEU A 456 -13.60 -17.12 18.31
CA LEU A 456 -14.50 -16.60 17.26
C LEU A 456 -15.15 -15.27 17.65
N GLN A 457 -15.53 -15.11 18.92
CA GLN A 457 -16.05 -13.84 19.43
C GLN A 457 -14.98 -12.75 19.37
N LEU A 458 -13.76 -13.05 19.82
CA LEU A 458 -12.64 -12.11 19.77
C LEU A 458 -12.27 -11.72 18.34
N LEU A 459 -12.33 -12.67 17.40
CA LEU A 459 -12.09 -12.42 15.99
C LEU A 459 -13.16 -11.47 15.42
N GLN A 460 -14.43 -11.69 15.75
CA GLN A 460 -15.54 -10.83 15.33
C GLN A 460 -15.41 -9.42 15.92
N GLU A 461 -15.10 -9.30 17.21
CA GLU A 461 -14.90 -8.01 17.88
C GLU A 461 -13.69 -7.24 17.34
N LYS A 462 -12.63 -7.96 16.91
CA LYS A 462 -11.45 -7.33 16.30
C LYS A 462 -11.69 -6.79 14.90
N ASP A 463 -12.70 -7.31 14.19
CA ASP A 463 -13.08 -6.93 12.83
C ASP A 463 -11.88 -6.61 11.92
N LEU A 464 -11.13 -7.65 11.52
CA LEU A 464 -9.92 -7.47 10.73
C LEU A 464 -10.20 -6.94 9.30
N GLY A 465 -11.46 -6.82 8.87
CA GLY A 465 -11.84 -6.36 7.54
C GLY A 465 -11.37 -7.30 6.42
N GLU A 466 -11.18 -8.58 6.73
CA GLU A 466 -10.63 -9.57 5.80
C GLU A 466 -11.69 -9.94 4.75
N LEU A 467 -11.37 -9.76 3.46
CA LEU A 467 -12.30 -10.09 2.36
C LEU A 467 -12.49 -11.61 2.17
N TYR A 468 -11.43 -12.37 2.47
CA TYR A 468 -11.40 -13.83 2.34
C TYR A 468 -11.01 -14.43 3.68
N PRO A 469 -11.97 -15.01 4.44
CA PRO A 469 -11.70 -15.52 5.78
C PRO A 469 -10.62 -16.60 5.77
N THR A 470 -9.55 -16.36 6.51
CA THR A 470 -8.42 -17.28 6.65
C THR A 470 -8.81 -18.62 7.30
N GLU A 471 -9.83 -18.65 8.16
CA GLU A 471 -10.26 -19.82 8.95
C GLU A 471 -10.79 -20.99 8.09
N CYS A 472 -11.49 -20.70 6.99
CA CYS A 472 -12.09 -21.76 6.17
C CYS A 472 -11.11 -22.38 5.18
N SER A 473 -10.04 -21.66 4.84
CA SER A 473 -9.08 -22.05 3.82
C SER A 473 -8.35 -23.33 4.21
N SER A 474 -8.39 -24.33 3.32
CA SER A 474 -7.85 -25.68 3.55
C SER A 474 -8.44 -26.39 4.78
N VAL A 475 -9.67 -26.04 5.16
CA VAL A 475 -10.47 -26.76 6.18
C VAL A 475 -11.78 -27.24 5.55
N ILE A 476 -12.53 -26.31 4.98
CA ILE A 476 -13.76 -26.58 4.20
C ILE A 476 -13.73 -25.94 2.82
N TYR A 477 -12.83 -24.98 2.61
CA TYR A 477 -12.76 -24.17 1.39
C TYR A 477 -11.46 -24.40 0.64
N ASP A 478 -11.57 -24.70 -0.66
CA ASP A 478 -10.44 -24.87 -1.56
C ASP A 478 -10.08 -23.56 -2.26
N ASN A 479 -9.21 -22.78 -1.61
CA ASN A 479 -8.77 -21.48 -2.13
C ASN A 479 -7.87 -21.60 -3.38
N LEU A 480 -7.07 -22.67 -3.49
CA LEU A 480 -6.19 -22.90 -4.64
C LEU A 480 -6.99 -23.20 -5.91
N GLY A 481 -7.92 -24.15 -5.84
CA GLY A 481 -8.81 -24.47 -6.95
C GLY A 481 -9.75 -23.31 -7.29
N HIS A 482 -10.21 -22.57 -6.27
CA HIS A 482 -11.00 -21.37 -6.49
C HIS A 482 -10.24 -20.29 -7.29
N THR A 483 -9.04 -19.92 -6.84
CA THR A 483 -8.23 -18.89 -7.49
C THR A 483 -7.77 -19.31 -8.88
N CYS A 484 -7.53 -20.61 -9.11
CA CYS A 484 -7.32 -21.19 -10.43
C CYS A 484 -8.48 -20.87 -11.39
N LEU A 485 -9.74 -21.16 -10.98
CA LEU A 485 -10.92 -20.86 -11.80
C LEU A 485 -11.13 -19.35 -12.02
N CYS A 486 -10.79 -18.51 -11.04
CA CYS A 486 -10.85 -17.05 -11.17
C CYS A 486 -9.89 -16.49 -12.23
N VAL A 487 -8.73 -17.12 -12.43
CA VAL A 487 -7.80 -16.80 -13.52
C VAL A 487 -8.35 -17.33 -14.85
N ILE A 488 -8.75 -18.60 -14.89
CA ILE A 488 -9.17 -19.29 -16.12
C ILE A 488 -10.40 -18.66 -16.77
N LYS A 489 -11.40 -18.25 -15.98
CA LYS A 489 -12.66 -17.69 -16.51
C LYS A 489 -12.48 -16.43 -17.37
N GLN A 490 -11.32 -15.76 -17.28
CA GLN A 490 -10.99 -14.59 -18.09
C GLN A 490 -10.45 -14.97 -19.48
N HIS A 491 -10.27 -16.26 -19.74
CA HIS A 491 -9.60 -16.81 -20.92
C HIS A 491 -10.43 -17.93 -21.54
N LYS A 492 -11.20 -17.60 -22.59
CA LYS A 492 -12.16 -18.51 -23.23
C LYS A 492 -11.60 -19.90 -23.56
N ARG A 493 -10.42 -19.97 -24.18
CA ARG A 493 -9.75 -21.26 -24.50
C ARG A 493 -9.60 -22.17 -23.28
N TRP A 494 -9.08 -21.61 -22.19
CA TRP A 494 -8.79 -22.37 -20.97
C TRP A 494 -10.06 -22.68 -20.17
N MET A 495 -11.07 -21.80 -20.26
CA MET A 495 -12.40 -22.06 -19.74
C MET A 495 -13.03 -23.27 -20.44
N ASP A 496 -13.03 -23.29 -21.77
CA ASP A 496 -13.55 -24.41 -22.57
C ASP A 496 -12.77 -25.71 -22.29
N TYR A 497 -11.44 -25.63 -22.13
CA TYR A 497 -10.61 -26.78 -21.74
C TYR A 497 -11.04 -27.38 -20.39
N VAL A 498 -11.20 -26.55 -19.36
CA VAL A 498 -11.57 -27.00 -18.02
C VAL A 498 -12.98 -27.56 -17.98
N LEU A 499 -13.93 -26.93 -18.69
CA LEU A 499 -15.30 -27.43 -18.83
C LEU A 499 -15.35 -28.78 -19.55
N ASN A 500 -14.44 -29.06 -20.50
CA ASN A 500 -14.43 -30.33 -21.21
C ASN A 500 -13.70 -31.45 -20.47
N ASN A 501 -12.63 -31.13 -19.73
CA ASN A 501 -11.71 -32.14 -19.17
C ASN A 501 -11.79 -32.29 -17.64
N HIS A 502 -12.36 -31.32 -16.92
CA HIS A 502 -12.31 -31.26 -15.44
C HIS A 502 -13.68 -30.99 -14.79
N LYS A 503 -14.78 -31.45 -15.40
CA LYS A 503 -16.15 -31.25 -14.88
C LYS A 503 -16.31 -31.74 -13.44
N THR A 504 -15.72 -32.90 -13.12
CA THR A 504 -15.79 -33.49 -11.78
C THR A 504 -15.11 -32.60 -10.74
N GLU A 505 -13.94 -32.06 -11.06
CA GLU A 505 -13.18 -31.15 -10.19
C GLU A 505 -13.93 -29.83 -9.98
N ILE A 506 -14.52 -29.25 -11.04
CA ILE A 506 -15.36 -28.04 -10.93
C ILE A 506 -16.54 -28.30 -9.98
N CYS A 507 -17.24 -29.43 -10.17
CA CYS A 507 -18.37 -29.79 -9.33
C CYS A 507 -17.94 -29.99 -7.85
N LYS A 508 -16.79 -30.62 -7.60
CA LYS A 508 -16.21 -30.70 -6.24
C LYS A 508 -15.89 -29.32 -5.67
N LEU A 509 -15.30 -28.42 -6.45
CA LEU A 509 -14.96 -27.06 -6.02
C LEU A 509 -16.20 -26.22 -5.67
N GLU A 510 -17.32 -26.39 -6.37
CA GLU A 510 -18.58 -25.78 -5.96
C GLU A 510 -19.03 -26.29 -4.59
N LYS A 511 -18.88 -27.60 -4.31
CA LYS A 511 -19.18 -28.17 -2.98
C LYS A 511 -18.21 -27.70 -1.89
N TYR A 512 -16.99 -27.32 -2.25
CA TYR A 512 -16.06 -26.61 -1.35
C TYR A 512 -16.37 -25.10 -1.22
N GLY A 513 -17.47 -24.60 -1.80
CA GLY A 513 -17.91 -23.20 -1.66
C GLY A 513 -17.37 -22.23 -2.70
N SER A 514 -16.75 -22.71 -3.79
CA SER A 514 -16.20 -21.85 -4.84
C SER A 514 -17.31 -21.19 -5.67
N TRP A 515 -17.46 -19.87 -5.53
CA TRP A 515 -18.40 -19.10 -6.35
C TRP A 515 -18.02 -19.07 -7.83
N ALA A 516 -16.72 -19.17 -8.16
CA ALA A 516 -16.25 -19.24 -9.54
C ALA A 516 -16.66 -20.56 -10.20
N ALA A 517 -16.59 -21.68 -9.46
CA ALA A 517 -17.10 -22.97 -9.93
C ALA A 517 -18.61 -22.92 -10.14
N LYS A 518 -19.35 -22.33 -9.18
CA LYS A 518 -20.79 -22.13 -9.29
C LYS A 518 -21.18 -21.35 -10.54
N GLN A 519 -20.52 -20.22 -10.81
CA GLN A 519 -20.77 -19.42 -12.02
C GLN A 519 -20.51 -20.21 -13.31
N LEU A 520 -19.42 -20.97 -13.38
CA LEU A 520 -19.12 -21.80 -14.54
C LEU A 520 -20.20 -22.87 -14.77
N MET A 521 -20.66 -23.54 -13.70
CA MET A 521 -21.73 -24.54 -13.79
C MET A 521 -23.11 -23.95 -14.10
N GLU A 522 -23.38 -22.69 -13.76
CA GLU A 522 -24.65 -21.99 -14.08
C GLU A 522 -24.65 -21.41 -15.50
N SER A 523 -23.47 -21.07 -16.04
CA SER A 523 -23.32 -20.46 -17.37
C SER A 523 -23.47 -21.45 -18.53
N GLU A 524 -23.21 -22.73 -18.28
CA GLU A 524 -23.64 -23.82 -19.13
C GLU A 524 -24.88 -24.45 -18.50
N VAL A 525 -25.84 -24.89 -19.31
CA VAL A 525 -26.87 -25.81 -18.85
C VAL A 525 -26.17 -27.16 -18.58
N MET A 526 -25.44 -27.27 -17.48
CA MET A 526 -24.90 -28.53 -16.93
C MET A 526 -26.02 -29.37 -16.31
N LEU A 527 -27.15 -29.45 -17.02
CA LEU A 527 -28.18 -30.46 -16.85
C LEU A 527 -27.79 -31.67 -17.70
N ASP A 528 -26.65 -32.28 -17.40
CA ASP A 528 -26.46 -33.69 -17.75
C ASP A 528 -26.47 -34.51 -16.48
N ALA A 529 -27.49 -35.36 -16.41
CA ALA A 529 -27.90 -36.13 -15.26
C ALA A 529 -26.79 -37.07 -14.78
N GLY A 530 -26.35 -36.93 -13.52
CA GLY A 530 -25.70 -38.04 -12.79
C GLY A 530 -24.34 -37.77 -12.15
N ILE A 531 -23.73 -36.58 -12.26
CA ILE A 531 -22.49 -36.28 -11.51
C ILE A 531 -22.85 -35.99 -10.04
N ILE A 532 -22.83 -37.04 -9.21
CA ILE A 532 -22.92 -36.91 -7.75
C ILE A 532 -21.51 -36.66 -7.21
N CYS A 533 -21.14 -35.40 -7.04
CA CYS A 533 -19.91 -35.04 -6.33
C CYS A 533 -20.21 -34.71 -4.86
N LYS A 534 -19.44 -35.33 -3.96
CA LYS A 534 -19.36 -34.95 -2.55
C LYS A 534 -18.02 -34.26 -2.30
N ALA A 535 -18.04 -33.23 -1.46
CA ALA A 535 -16.81 -32.70 -0.89
C ALA A 535 -16.26 -33.71 0.13
N GLU A 536 -14.96 -33.95 0.10
CA GLU A 536 -14.24 -34.80 1.04
C GLU A 536 -13.05 -34.00 1.60
N PRO A 537 -13.30 -33.01 2.47
CA PRO A 537 -12.25 -32.11 2.96
C PRO A 537 -11.14 -32.84 3.71
N SER A 538 -11.44 -33.97 4.37
CA SER A 538 -10.44 -34.80 5.05
C SER A 538 -9.42 -35.41 4.07
N ASN A 539 -9.89 -35.99 2.96
CA ASN A 539 -9.02 -36.49 1.89
C ASN A 539 -8.25 -35.35 1.21
N ARG A 540 -8.92 -34.21 1.00
CA ARG A 540 -8.35 -33.05 0.30
C ARG A 540 -7.23 -32.38 1.10
N PHE A 541 -7.46 -32.08 2.37
CA PHE A 541 -6.61 -31.20 3.18
C PHE A 541 -5.93 -31.88 4.37
N PHE A 542 -6.36 -33.08 4.75
CA PHE A 542 -5.89 -33.76 5.97
C PHE A 542 -5.35 -35.17 5.73
N PHE A 543 -5.07 -35.54 4.47
CA PHE A 543 -4.61 -36.88 4.07
C PHE A 543 -5.52 -38.02 4.61
N GLY A 544 -6.83 -37.77 4.66
CA GLY A 544 -7.83 -38.73 5.14
C GLY A 544 -8.05 -38.74 6.66
N ASP A 545 -7.44 -37.80 7.41
CA ASP A 545 -7.65 -37.66 8.85
C ASP A 545 -8.99 -36.94 9.14
N ASP A 546 -10.05 -37.73 9.25
CA ASP A 546 -11.41 -37.23 9.54
C ASP A 546 -11.54 -36.60 10.93
N GLU A 547 -10.74 -37.03 11.91
CA GLU A 547 -10.83 -36.53 13.28
C GLU A 547 -10.34 -35.08 13.35
N VAL A 548 -9.16 -34.82 12.79
CA VAL A 548 -8.60 -33.45 12.72
C VAL A 548 -9.52 -32.52 11.94
N GLN A 549 -10.05 -32.99 10.81
CA GLN A 549 -10.96 -32.19 9.97
C GLN A 549 -12.24 -31.82 10.72
N LYS A 550 -12.92 -32.78 11.35
CA LYS A 550 -14.16 -32.54 12.10
C LYS A 550 -13.93 -31.63 13.30
N GLU A 551 -12.82 -31.81 14.01
CA GLU A 551 -12.48 -31.00 15.18
C GLU A 551 -12.23 -29.54 14.78
N LEU A 552 -11.46 -29.28 13.71
CA LEU A 552 -11.25 -27.91 13.23
C LEU A 552 -12.55 -27.28 12.70
N CYS A 553 -13.39 -28.04 11.99
CA CYS A 553 -14.72 -27.56 11.59
C CYS A 553 -15.54 -27.11 12.79
N LEU A 554 -15.63 -27.94 13.82
CA LEU A 554 -16.35 -27.63 15.05
C LEU A 554 -15.79 -26.37 15.73
N LEU A 555 -14.48 -26.29 15.90
CA LEU A 555 -13.81 -25.18 16.58
C LEU A 555 -13.93 -23.84 15.83
N TYR A 556 -14.04 -23.89 14.50
CA TYR A 556 -14.30 -22.71 13.66
C TYR A 556 -15.79 -22.42 13.42
N GLY A 557 -16.70 -23.24 13.95
CA GLY A 557 -18.14 -23.03 13.83
C GLY A 557 -18.71 -23.40 12.46
N TYR A 558 -18.06 -24.30 11.73
CA TYR A 558 -18.57 -24.89 10.50
C TYR A 558 -19.37 -26.15 10.82
N HIS A 559 -20.64 -26.19 10.40
CA HIS A 559 -21.60 -27.27 10.67
C HIS A 559 -21.99 -28.01 9.40
#